data_AF-I0HE82-F1
#
_entry.id   AF-I0HE82-F1
#
_cell.length_a   1.000
_cell.length_b   1.000
_cell.length_c   1.000
_cell.angle_alpha   90.00
_cell.angle_beta   90.00
_cell.angle_gamma   90.00
#
_symmetry.space_group_name_H-M   'P 1'
#
loop_
_entity.id
_entity.type
_entity.pdbx_description
1 polymer ?
#
loop_
_entity_poly.entity_id
_entity_poly.type
_entity_poly.pdbx_seq_one_letter_code
_entity_poly.pdbx_strand_id
1 'polypeptide(L)' 'MTFPNAAQPAPPLGGNPEDTGHPAVDAVLRSLANAARLAPAEQIAEYEAAHQVLQETLASIDR' A
#
# COMPACT_ATOMS: atom_id res chain seq x y z
N MET A 1 -19.22 -17.93 31.17
CA MET A 1 -17.76 -17.79 30.97
C MET A 1 -17.54 -16.57 30.09
N THR A 2 -17.26 -15.41 30.68
CA THR A 2 -16.84 -14.21 29.93
C THR A 2 -15.37 -14.38 29.59
N PHE A 3 -15.03 -14.33 28.30
CA PHE A 3 -13.64 -14.26 27.87
C PHE A 3 -13.13 -12.84 28.11
N PRO A 4 -11.93 -12.65 28.68
CA PRO A 4 -11.35 -11.32 28.83
C PRO A 4 -11.03 -10.77 27.44
N ASN A 5 -11.53 -9.56 27.16
CA ASN A 5 -11.17 -8.77 26.00
C ASN A 5 -9.66 -8.49 26.06
N ALA A 6 -8.86 -9.23 25.31
CA ALA A 6 -7.45 -8.92 25.13
C ALA A 6 -7.38 -7.54 24.48
N ALA A 7 -6.86 -6.56 25.20
CA ALA A 7 -6.66 -5.21 24.71
C ALA A 7 -5.98 -5.27 23.34
N GLN A 8 -6.71 -4.87 22.28
CA GLN A 8 -6.10 -4.68 20.97
C GLN A 8 -4.93 -3.71 21.16
N PRO A 9 -3.71 -4.05 20.70
CA PRO A 9 -2.60 -3.11 20.76
C PRO A 9 -2.98 -1.86 19.97
N ALA A 10 -2.86 -0.70 20.61
CA ALA A 10 -3.11 0.58 19.98
C ALA A 10 -2.20 0.74 18.75
N PRO A 11 -2.70 1.28 17.63
CA PRO A 11 -1.87 1.53 16.46
C PRO A 11 -0.73 2.49 16.82
N PRO A 12 0.47 2.33 16.24
CA PRO A 12 1.60 3.20 16.51
C PRO A 12 1.25 4.66 16.20
N LEU A 13 1.45 5.53 17.20
CA LEU A 13 1.28 6.98 17.09
C LEU A 13 2.32 7.53 16.10
N GLY A 14 1.93 7.76 14.85
CA GLY A 14 2.76 8.47 13.87
C GLY A 14 2.54 8.10 12.40
N GLY A 15 1.84 6.99 12.10
CA GLY A 15 1.52 6.58 10.74
C GLY A 15 0.10 6.98 10.31
N ASN A 16 -0.09 7.36 9.05
CA ASN A 16 -1.43 7.44 8.48
C ASN A 16 -2.02 6.01 8.52
N PRO A 17 -3.25 5.78 8.99
CA PRO A 17 -3.81 4.43 9.12
C PRO A 17 -3.98 3.70 7.77
N GLU A 18 -3.81 4.42 6.66
CA GLU A 18 -3.84 3.93 5.28
C GLU A 18 -2.45 3.53 4.77
N ASP A 19 -1.38 3.81 5.52
CA ASP A 19 -0.01 3.48 5.19
C ASP A 19 0.32 2.06 5.64
N THR A 20 0.92 1.29 4.74
CA THR A 20 1.37 -0.08 4.98
C THR A 20 2.67 -0.15 5.77
N GLY A 21 3.36 0.99 5.96
CA GLY A 21 4.68 1.06 6.57
C GLY A 21 5.81 0.61 5.63
N HIS A 22 5.50 0.37 4.35
CA HIS A 22 6.47 0.00 3.33
C HIS A 22 6.56 1.10 2.28
N PRO A 23 7.61 1.96 2.31
CA PRO A 23 7.64 3.20 1.54
C PRO A 23 7.45 3.03 0.02
N ALA A 24 7.95 1.94 -0.57
CA ALA A 24 7.73 1.63 -1.98
C ALA A 24 6.25 1.28 -2.29
N VAL A 25 5.62 0.48 -1.42
CA VAL A 25 4.20 0.11 -1.54
C VAL A 25 3.31 1.33 -1.31
N ASP A 26 3.62 2.16 -0.31
CA ASP A 26 2.85 3.36 0.01
C ASP A 26 2.90 4.41 -1.12
N ALA A 27 4.07 4.55 -1.76
CA ALA A 27 4.22 5.39 -2.95
C ALA A 27 3.39 4.86 -4.13
N VAL A 28 3.39 3.54 -4.37
CA VAL A 28 2.57 2.91 -5.41
C VAL A 28 1.08 3.12 -5.16
N LEU A 29 0.60 2.88 -3.93
CA LEU A 29 -0.81 3.08 -3.57
C LEU A 29 -1.24 4.53 -3.80
N ARG A 30 -0.37 5.50 -3.47
CA ARG A 30 -0.62 6.92 -3.75
C ARG A 30 -0.66 7.21 -5.25
N SER A 31 0.24 6.61 -6.03
CA SER A 31 0.24 6.75 -7.49
C SER A 31 -1.06 6.20 -8.09
N LEU A 32 -1.49 5.01 -7.67
CA LEU A 32 -2.74 4.41 -8.12
C LEU A 32 -3.98 5.25 -7.79
N ALA A 33 -4.01 5.88 -6.61
CA ALA A 33 -5.08 6.81 -6.24
C ALA A 33 -5.12 8.06 -7.15
N ASN A 34 -3.98 8.50 -7.68
CA ASN A 34 -3.91 9.57 -8.67
C ASN A 34 -4.31 9.06 -10.06
N ALA A 35 -3.79 7.91 -10.48
CA ALA A 35 -4.06 7.27 -11.76
C ALA A 35 -5.55 7.02 -11.98
N ALA A 36 -6.26 6.59 -10.94
CA ALA A 36 -7.71 6.34 -10.98
C ALA A 36 -8.54 7.58 -11.40
N ARG A 37 -7.97 8.78 -11.35
CA ARG A 37 -8.60 10.04 -11.79
C ARG A 37 -8.28 10.43 -13.24
N LEU A 38 -7.36 9.72 -13.89
CA LEU A 38 -6.96 9.97 -15.29
C LEU A 38 -7.97 9.39 -16.27
N ALA A 39 -7.84 9.78 -17.54
CA ALA A 39 -8.59 9.16 -18.63
C ALA A 39 -8.19 7.68 -18.76
N PRO A 40 -9.11 6.77 -19.17
CA PRO A 40 -8.84 5.33 -19.24
C PRO A 40 -7.61 4.96 -20.08
N ALA A 41 -7.30 5.73 -21.13
CA ALA A 41 -6.12 5.50 -21.96
C ALA A 41 -4.81 5.77 -21.22
N GLU A 42 -4.79 6.71 -20.27
CA GLU A 42 -3.60 7.08 -19.49
C GLU A 42 -3.45 6.22 -18.22
N GLN A 43 -4.55 5.63 -17.74
CA GLN A 43 -4.54 4.73 -16.60
C GLN A 43 -3.62 3.51 -16.81
N ILE A 44 -3.56 2.97 -18.02
CA ILE A 44 -2.80 1.75 -18.34
C ILE A 44 -1.32 1.93 -18.00
N ALA A 45 -0.70 3.03 -18.44
CA ALA A 45 0.72 3.29 -18.21
C ALA A 45 1.04 3.38 -16.70
N GLU A 46 0.17 4.02 -15.93
CA GLU A 46 0.34 4.13 -14.48
C GLU A 46 0.16 2.79 -13.75
N TYR A 47 -0.81 1.97 -14.17
CA TYR A 47 -0.99 0.63 -13.61
C TYR A 47 0.17 -0.30 -13.95
N GLU A 48 0.73 -0.21 -15.15
CA GLU A 48 1.92 -0.98 -15.55
C GLU A 48 3.15 -0.58 -14.73
N ALA A 49 3.39 0.72 -14.56
CA ALA A 49 4.47 1.23 -13.73
C ALA A 49 4.31 0.78 -12.26
N ALA A 50 3.11 0.92 -11.70
CA ALA A 50 2.79 0.44 -10.36
C ALA A 50 3.06 -1.07 -10.21
N HIS A 51 2.65 -1.88 -11.20
CA HIS A 51 2.88 -3.31 -11.20
C HIS A 51 4.38 -3.65 -11.21
N GLN A 52 5.18 -2.96 -12.03
CA GLN A 52 6.63 -3.18 -12.07
C GLN A 52 7.27 -2.92 -10.70
N VAL A 53 6.95 -1.80 -10.06
CA VAL A 53 7.50 -1.46 -8.73
C VAL A 53 7.11 -2.49 -7.67
N LEU A 54 5.88 -2.99 -7.70
CA LEU A 54 5.43 -4.04 -6.79
C LEU A 54 6.19 -5.36 -7.02
N GLN A 55 6.42 -5.74 -8.27
CA GLN A 55 7.23 -6.91 -8.61
C GLN A 55 8.68 -6.77 -8.12
N GLU A 56 9.31 -5.61 -8.34
CA GLU A 56 10.65 -5.32 -7.84
C GLU A 56 10.72 -5.37 -6.32
N THR A 57 9.71 -4.82 -5.65
CA THR A 57 9.59 -4.85 -4.18
C THR A 57 9.47 -6.27 -3.66
N LEU A 58 8.62 -7.11 -4.27
CA LEU A 58 8.47 -8.51 -3.90
C LEU A 58 9.76 -9.29 -4.11
N ALA A 59 10.43 -9.10 -5.26
CA ALA A 59 11.72 -9.72 -5.54
C ALA A 59 12.81 -9.31 -4.54
N SER A 60 12.75 -8.08 -4.02
CA SER A 60 13.67 -7.61 -2.98
C SER A 60 13.40 -8.23 -1.61
N ILE A 61 12.15 -8.62 -1.30
CA ILE A 61 11.79 -9.29 -0.03
C ILE A 61 12.18 -10.77 -0.06
N ASP A 62 12.10 -11.40 -1.23
CA ASP A 62 12.43 -12.83 -1.42
C ASP A 62 13.91 -13.16 -1.20
N ARG A 63 14.81 -12.19 -1.45
CA ARG A 63 16.26 -12.34 -1.30
C ARG A 63 16.74 -12.23 0.15
#